data_AF-A0A387BMZ0-F1
#
_entry.id   AF-A0A387BMZ0-F1
#
_cell.length_a   1.000
_cell.length_b   1.000
_cell.length_c   1.000
_cell.angle_alpha   90.00
_cell.angle_beta   90.00
_cell.angle_gamma   90.00
#
_symmetry.space_group_name_H-M   'P 1'
#
loop_
_entity.id
_entity.type
_entity.pdbx_description
1 polymer ?
#
loop_
_entity_poly.entity_id
_entity_poly.type
_entity_poly.pdbx_seq_one_letter_code
_entity_poly.pdbx_strand_id
1 'polypeptide(L)'
;MTTGLAGEPGNAGEALNRGLPGGIAVSRLRVYDWPTTDGRMGGSPHLHTASTEGYVVLVGTGELESLSSRGLETTPLHPGAVVWFTPGTVHRLINGSGDLDILTLMSNGGLPEAGDAVLTFPAEVLADRDRYAAAAALPQTDDQAELERAARARRDLALEGWAELRAHAEADLVDALDGLYSAAAALVAPRIDTWREIWQAGPAAQSAATGQTLELLAAAQTASLYGSGVAQLDPLPGLERWGMCGRLTVWPKV
;
A
#
# COMPACT_ATOMS: atom_id res chain seq x y z
N MET A 1 -8.21 -41.10 -39.41
CA MET A 1 -7.32 -40.90 -38.26
C MET A 1 -7.80 -39.65 -37.54
N THR A 2 -8.21 -39.83 -36.31
CA THR A 2 -8.98 -38.91 -35.47
C THR A 2 -8.19 -37.66 -35.11
N THR A 3 -8.86 -36.51 -35.26
CA THR A 3 -8.49 -35.18 -34.81
C THR A 3 -8.27 -35.16 -33.30
N GLY A 4 -7.01 -35.06 -32.86
CA GLY A 4 -6.66 -34.75 -31.48
C GLY A 4 -6.70 -33.24 -31.25
N LEU A 5 -7.89 -32.68 -31.07
CA LEU A 5 -8.09 -31.32 -30.58
C LEU A 5 -9.00 -31.38 -29.35
N ALA A 6 -8.38 -31.61 -28.20
CA ALA A 6 -8.93 -31.30 -26.88
C ALA A 6 -7.73 -31.13 -25.95
N GLY A 7 -7.05 -29.99 -26.06
CA GLY A 7 -6.37 -29.47 -24.87
C GLY A 7 -7.46 -29.22 -23.86
N GLU A 8 -7.36 -29.84 -22.69
CA GLU A 8 -8.35 -29.62 -21.62
C GLU A 8 -8.52 -28.12 -21.40
N PRO A 9 -9.76 -27.64 -21.16
CA PRO A 9 -9.99 -26.24 -20.85
C PRO A 9 -9.06 -25.85 -19.70
N GLY A 10 -8.12 -24.94 -19.98
CA GLY A 10 -7.23 -24.41 -18.96
C GLY A 10 -8.07 -23.92 -17.78
N ASN A 11 -7.62 -24.22 -16.56
CA ASN A 11 -8.37 -23.91 -15.35
C ASN A 11 -8.52 -22.38 -15.19
N ALA A 12 -9.60 -21.82 -15.72
CA ALA A 12 -9.93 -20.40 -15.58
C ALA A 12 -9.95 -19.96 -14.10
N GLY A 13 -10.30 -20.88 -13.19
CA GLY A 13 -10.24 -20.65 -11.75
C GLY A 13 -8.83 -20.37 -11.22
N GLU A 14 -7.80 -21.05 -11.75
CA GLU A 14 -6.40 -20.81 -11.36
C GLU A 14 -5.86 -19.46 -11.85
N ALA A 15 -6.37 -18.94 -12.97
CA ALA A 15 -5.97 -17.62 -13.47
C ALA A 15 -6.68 -16.48 -12.71
N LEU A 16 -7.96 -16.68 -12.38
CA LEU A 16 -8.77 -15.71 -11.63
C LEU A 16 -8.40 -15.66 -10.13
N ASN A 17 -7.86 -16.75 -9.57
CA ASN A 17 -7.33 -16.82 -8.19
C ASN A 17 -5.91 -16.25 -8.03
N ARG A 18 -5.41 -15.46 -9.00
CA ARG A 18 -4.12 -14.75 -8.91
C ARG A 18 -4.28 -13.26 -8.62
N GLY A 19 -5.49 -12.85 -8.27
CA GLY A 19 -5.84 -11.50 -7.90
C GLY A 19 -6.13 -10.54 -9.06
N LEU A 20 -6.16 -9.25 -8.71
CA LEU A 20 -6.44 -8.17 -9.66
C LEU A 20 -5.37 -8.05 -10.75
N PRO A 21 -5.64 -7.33 -11.86
CA PRO A 21 -4.67 -7.12 -12.92
C PRO A 21 -3.35 -6.52 -12.39
N GLY A 22 -2.22 -7.12 -12.77
CA GLY A 22 -0.89 -6.73 -12.31
C GLY A 22 -0.54 -7.16 -10.89
N GLY A 23 -1.39 -7.97 -10.22
CA GLY A 23 -1.19 -8.41 -8.84
C GLY A 23 -1.31 -7.26 -7.86
N ILE A 24 -2.16 -6.27 -8.16
CA ILE A 24 -2.39 -5.13 -7.28
C ILE A 24 -3.40 -5.47 -6.17
N ALA A 25 -3.34 -4.75 -5.07
CA ALA A 25 -4.46 -4.62 -4.13
C ALA A 25 -5.12 -3.26 -4.30
N VAL A 26 -6.41 -3.18 -3.96
CA VAL A 26 -7.17 -1.94 -3.97
C VAL A 26 -7.86 -1.74 -2.63
N SER A 27 -7.92 -0.50 -2.17
CA SER A 27 -8.71 -0.10 -1.00
C SER A 27 -9.28 1.29 -1.22
N ARG A 28 -10.50 1.54 -0.74
CA ARG A 28 -11.05 2.89 -0.71
C ARG A 28 -10.70 3.51 0.63
N LEU A 29 -10.09 4.67 0.58
CA LEU A 29 -9.53 5.40 1.70
C LEU A 29 -10.25 6.73 1.87
N ARG A 30 -10.90 6.91 3.01
CA ARG A 30 -11.35 8.21 3.47
C ARG A 30 -10.29 8.75 4.42
N VAL A 31 -9.55 9.77 3.98
CA VAL A 31 -8.43 10.33 4.73
C VAL A 31 -8.94 10.92 6.05
N TYR A 32 -8.17 10.78 7.13
CA TYR A 32 -8.57 11.35 8.41
C TYR A 32 -8.85 12.85 8.30
N ASP A 33 -9.94 13.26 8.93
CA ASP A 33 -10.52 14.60 8.97
C ASP A 33 -10.28 15.27 10.34
N TRP A 34 -9.33 14.74 11.10
CA TRP A 34 -9.02 15.26 12.43
C TRP A 34 -7.78 16.13 12.40
N PRO A 35 -7.76 17.25 13.15
CA PRO A 35 -6.57 18.06 13.30
C PRO A 35 -5.43 17.23 13.88
N THR A 36 -4.21 17.58 13.48
CA THR A 36 -2.95 17.01 13.96
C THR A 36 -2.13 18.08 14.70
N THR A 37 -0.95 17.71 15.18
CA THR A 37 -0.04 18.61 15.93
C THR A 37 0.40 19.84 15.14
N ASP A 38 0.41 19.79 13.81
CA ASP A 38 0.70 20.94 12.94
C ASP A 38 -0.55 21.74 12.51
N GLY A 39 -1.72 21.42 13.08
CA GLY A 39 -2.99 22.07 12.79
C GLY A 39 -3.68 21.60 11.50
N ARG A 40 -3.04 20.78 10.66
CA ARG A 40 -3.66 20.22 9.46
C ARG A 40 -4.33 18.88 9.74
N MET A 41 -5.32 18.54 8.91
CA MET A 41 -5.98 17.24 8.94
C MET A 41 -5.28 16.26 8.01
N GLY A 42 -5.14 15.00 8.40
CA GLY A 42 -4.46 14.03 7.55
C GLY A 42 -4.02 12.74 8.22
N GLY A 43 -3.31 11.95 7.43
CA GLY A 43 -2.79 10.62 7.75
C GLY A 43 -1.46 10.61 8.50
N SER A 44 -1.02 9.39 8.83
CA SER A 44 0.30 9.13 9.40
C SER A 44 1.36 9.12 8.29
N PRO A 45 2.46 9.87 8.40
CA PRO A 45 3.54 9.79 7.44
C PRO A 45 4.24 8.42 7.50
N HIS A 46 4.47 7.81 6.34
CA HIS A 46 5.09 6.49 6.24
C HIS A 46 5.69 6.27 4.85
N LEU A 47 6.46 5.18 4.70
CA LEU A 47 6.98 4.72 3.42
C LEU A 47 6.66 3.24 3.22
N HIS A 48 6.54 2.81 1.96
CA HIS A 48 6.56 1.40 1.60
C HIS A 48 7.97 0.98 1.22
N THR A 49 8.42 -0.21 1.66
CA THR A 49 9.77 -0.71 1.39
C THR A 49 9.88 -1.54 0.12
N ALA A 50 8.75 -2.06 -0.38
CA ALA A 50 8.73 -2.95 -1.53
C ALA A 50 7.60 -2.66 -2.53
N SER A 51 6.50 -2.05 -2.09
CA SER A 51 5.35 -1.74 -2.95
C SER A 51 5.34 -0.28 -3.40
N THR A 52 5.16 -0.06 -4.70
CA THR A 52 4.62 1.20 -5.24
C THR A 52 3.17 1.36 -4.80
N GLU A 53 2.80 2.57 -4.43
CA GLU A 53 1.44 2.98 -4.09
C GLU A 53 0.97 4.06 -5.06
N GLY A 54 -0.31 4.01 -5.41
CA GLY A 54 -0.97 4.96 -6.27
C GLY A 54 -2.33 5.39 -5.72
N TYR A 55 -2.73 6.61 -6.04
CA TYR A 55 -4.00 7.21 -5.65
C TYR A 55 -4.77 7.63 -6.89
N VAL A 56 -6.07 7.34 -6.87
CA VAL A 56 -7.06 7.97 -7.74
C VAL A 56 -8.03 8.73 -6.85
N VAL A 57 -8.00 10.06 -6.92
CA VAL A 57 -8.85 10.91 -6.06
C VAL A 57 -10.28 10.89 -6.59
N LEU A 58 -11.22 10.52 -5.72
CA LEU A 58 -12.64 10.41 -6.05
C LEU A 58 -13.42 11.66 -5.65
N VAL A 59 -13.20 12.15 -4.43
CA VAL A 59 -13.92 13.28 -3.81
C VAL A 59 -12.94 14.11 -2.98
N GLY A 60 -13.27 15.39 -2.81
CA GLY A 60 -12.54 16.31 -1.95
C GLY A 60 -11.25 16.86 -2.56
N THR A 61 -10.55 17.68 -1.80
CA THR A 61 -9.25 18.27 -2.16
C THR A 61 -8.28 18.19 -1.00
N GLY A 62 -6.99 18.20 -1.32
CA GLY A 62 -5.93 18.08 -0.34
C GLY A 62 -4.57 18.10 -0.97
N GLU A 63 -3.60 17.52 -0.27
CA GLU A 63 -2.20 17.51 -0.69
C GLU A 63 -1.54 16.19 -0.32
N LEU A 64 -0.59 15.75 -1.15
CA LEU A 64 0.37 14.72 -0.82
C LEU A 64 1.69 15.41 -0.46
N GLU A 65 2.06 15.41 0.82
CA GLU A 65 3.42 15.72 1.22
C GLU A 65 4.29 14.49 1.00
N SER A 66 5.47 14.66 0.42
CA SER A 66 6.41 13.57 0.18
C SER A 66 7.86 13.98 0.39
N LEU A 67 8.68 13.03 0.85
CA LEU A 67 10.13 13.16 0.95
C LEU A 67 10.78 11.96 0.26
N SER A 68 11.69 12.25 -0.67
CA SER A 68 12.51 11.26 -1.38
C SER A 68 13.92 11.79 -1.57
N SER A 69 14.77 11.06 -2.29
CA SER A 69 16.10 11.54 -2.70
C SER A 69 16.06 12.80 -3.59
N ARG A 70 14.87 13.19 -4.07
CA ARG A 70 14.64 14.47 -4.78
C ARG A 70 14.35 15.64 -3.84
N GLY A 71 14.25 15.40 -2.54
CA GLY A 71 13.88 16.39 -1.53
C GLY A 71 12.40 16.33 -1.17
N LEU A 72 11.96 17.36 -0.43
CA LEU A 72 10.57 17.54 0.00
C LEU A 72 9.73 18.11 -1.15
N GLU A 73 8.56 17.52 -1.39
CA GLU A 73 7.61 17.97 -2.41
C GLU A 73 6.18 17.91 -1.88
N THR A 74 5.34 18.86 -2.31
CA THR A 74 3.89 18.86 -2.06
C THR A 74 3.15 18.78 -3.39
N THR A 75 2.34 17.74 -3.57
CA THR A 75 1.56 17.53 -4.78
C THR A 75 0.06 17.78 -4.50
N PRO A 76 -0.60 18.71 -5.22
CA PRO A 76 -2.03 18.95 -5.04
C PRO A 76 -2.90 17.75 -5.41
N LEU A 77 -3.94 17.49 -4.63
CA LEU A 77 -4.94 16.45 -4.85
C LEU A 77 -6.31 17.06 -5.09
N HIS A 78 -6.98 16.60 -6.13
CA HIS A 78 -8.32 17.03 -6.56
C HIS A 78 -9.00 15.89 -7.33
N PRO A 79 -10.34 15.87 -7.47
CA PRO A 79 -11.03 14.76 -8.11
C PRO A 79 -10.51 14.49 -9.52
N GLY A 80 -10.22 13.23 -9.82
CA GLY A 80 -9.62 12.80 -11.09
C GLY A 80 -8.09 12.84 -11.12
N ALA A 81 -7.43 13.42 -10.10
CA ALA A 81 -5.98 13.34 -9.99
C ALA A 81 -5.53 11.89 -9.78
N VAL A 82 -4.50 11.49 -10.52
CA VAL A 82 -3.81 10.21 -10.36
C VAL A 82 -2.36 10.48 -10.02
N VAL A 83 -1.92 10.00 -8.87
CA VAL A 83 -0.52 10.12 -8.42
C VAL A 83 0.00 8.76 -8.00
N TRP A 84 1.28 8.49 -8.18
CA TRP A 84 1.92 7.27 -7.69
C TRP A 84 3.35 7.57 -7.27
N PHE A 85 3.86 6.76 -6.36
CA PHE A 85 5.21 6.91 -5.82
C PHE A 85 5.80 5.54 -5.50
N THR A 86 7.12 5.44 -5.66
CA THR A 86 7.86 4.19 -5.55
C THR A 86 8.32 3.93 -4.12
N PRO A 87 8.73 2.68 -3.80
CA PRO A 87 9.30 2.36 -2.51
C PRO A 87 10.39 3.34 -2.05
N GLY A 88 10.44 3.58 -0.74
CA GLY A 88 11.35 4.56 -0.12
C GLY A 88 10.83 6.00 -0.13
N THR A 89 9.73 6.30 -0.83
CA THR A 89 9.08 7.61 -0.76
C THR A 89 8.29 7.70 0.54
N VAL A 90 8.73 8.56 1.46
CA VAL A 90 7.91 8.92 2.61
C VAL A 90 6.78 9.80 2.10
N HIS A 91 5.56 9.54 2.54
CA HIS A 91 4.42 10.31 2.11
C HIS A 91 3.40 10.49 3.23
N ARG A 92 2.63 11.58 3.13
CA ARG A 92 1.55 11.94 4.04
C ARG A 92 0.42 12.58 3.25
N LEU A 93 -0.79 12.07 3.42
CA LEU A 93 -2.01 12.69 2.91
C LEU A 93 -2.49 13.79 3.87
N ILE A 94 -2.76 14.96 3.30
CA ILE A 94 -3.38 16.12 3.97
C ILE A 94 -4.79 16.27 3.41
N ASN A 95 -5.77 16.23 4.30
CA ASN A 95 -7.18 16.39 3.95
C ASN A 95 -7.53 17.88 4.03
N GLY A 96 -7.53 18.58 2.89
CA GLY A 96 -7.77 20.02 2.83
C GLY A 96 -9.25 20.39 2.94
N SER A 97 -10.12 19.58 2.32
CA SER A 97 -11.57 19.81 2.30
C SER A 97 -12.34 19.14 3.45
N GLY A 98 -11.72 18.20 4.16
CA GLY A 98 -12.35 17.39 5.21
C GLY A 98 -13.06 16.14 4.70
N ASP A 99 -13.24 15.99 3.39
CA ASP A 99 -13.96 14.89 2.75
C ASP A 99 -13.13 14.15 1.67
N LEU A 100 -11.80 14.23 1.74
CA LEU A 100 -10.89 13.57 0.81
C LEU A 100 -11.08 12.04 0.79
N ASP A 101 -11.52 11.52 -0.36
CA ASP A 101 -11.84 10.12 -0.63
C ASP A 101 -11.06 9.64 -1.85
N ILE A 102 -10.31 8.54 -1.68
CA ILE A 102 -9.29 8.09 -2.62
C ILE A 102 -9.46 6.58 -2.85
N LEU A 103 -9.34 6.14 -4.10
CA LEU A 103 -9.04 4.74 -4.39
C LEU A 103 -7.51 4.56 -4.36
N THR A 104 -7.03 3.76 -3.42
CA THR A 104 -5.63 3.35 -3.31
C THR A 104 -5.36 2.13 -4.17
N LEU A 105 -4.23 2.13 -4.85
CA LEU A 105 -3.74 1.10 -5.74
C LEU A 105 -2.36 0.67 -5.23
N MET A 106 -2.25 -0.54 -4.71
CA MET A 106 -1.00 -1.06 -4.16
C MET A 106 -0.44 -2.11 -5.11
N SER A 107 0.76 -1.89 -5.63
CA SER A 107 1.50 -3.00 -6.24
C SER A 107 1.82 -4.08 -5.20
N ASN A 108 2.10 -5.29 -5.65
CA ASN A 108 2.40 -6.42 -4.78
C ASN A 108 1.31 -6.65 -3.71
N GLY A 109 0.05 -6.74 -4.15
CA GLY A 109 -1.09 -7.00 -3.29
C GLY A 109 -0.79 -8.14 -2.31
N GLY A 110 -0.98 -7.87 -1.01
CA GLY A 110 -0.60 -8.77 0.08
C GLY A 110 0.64 -8.33 0.88
N LEU A 111 1.63 -7.64 0.26
CA LEU A 111 2.81 -7.13 0.96
C LEU A 111 2.48 -5.99 1.94
N PRO A 112 1.65 -4.99 1.57
CA PRO A 112 1.20 -3.96 2.51
C PRO A 112 0.56 -4.51 3.77
N GLU A 113 -0.32 -5.49 3.62
CA GLU A 113 -0.97 -6.15 4.75
C GLU A 113 -0.01 -7.07 5.52
N ALA A 114 1.06 -7.54 4.86
CA ALA A 114 2.15 -8.27 5.48
C ALA A 114 3.24 -7.34 6.07
N GLY A 115 2.98 -6.03 6.16
CA GLY A 115 3.80 -5.08 6.91
C GLY A 115 4.98 -4.51 6.15
N ASP A 116 4.84 -4.24 4.85
CA ASP A 116 5.86 -3.55 4.04
C ASP A 116 5.89 -2.02 4.22
N ALA A 117 4.94 -1.49 5.00
CA ALA A 117 4.91 -0.09 5.38
C ALA A 117 5.68 0.17 6.68
N VAL A 118 6.44 1.26 6.70
CA VAL A 118 7.15 1.76 7.88
C VAL A 118 6.72 3.19 8.19
N LEU A 119 6.12 3.39 9.38
CA LEU A 119 5.74 4.70 9.91
C LEU A 119 6.98 5.48 10.33
N THR A 120 7.01 6.79 10.10
CA THR A 120 8.13 7.65 10.48
C THR A 120 8.11 8.02 11.95
N PHE A 121 8.20 7.02 12.84
CA PHE A 121 8.35 7.26 14.27
C PHE A 121 9.72 7.87 14.61
N PRO A 122 9.89 8.45 15.82
CA PRO A 122 11.18 8.92 16.30
C PRO A 122 12.27 7.85 16.24
N ALA A 123 13.52 8.28 16.09
CA ALA A 123 14.66 7.39 15.81
C ALA A 123 14.83 6.28 16.86
N GLU A 124 14.57 6.56 18.14
CA GLU A 124 14.66 5.59 19.22
C GLU A 124 13.56 4.52 19.20
N VAL A 125 12.43 4.80 18.53
CA VAL A 125 11.37 3.82 18.28
C VAL A 125 11.73 2.99 17.05
N LEU A 126 12.23 3.63 15.99
CA LEU A 126 12.67 2.94 14.76
C LEU A 126 13.86 1.99 15.00
N ALA A 127 14.73 2.31 15.95
CA ALA A 127 15.90 1.51 16.30
C ALA A 127 15.57 0.21 17.06
N ASP A 128 14.33 0.03 17.52
CA ASP A 128 13.90 -1.09 18.35
C ASP A 128 12.63 -1.74 17.79
N ARG A 129 12.74 -3.01 17.37
CA ARG A 129 11.65 -3.75 16.74
C ARG A 129 10.43 -3.92 17.65
N ASP A 130 10.64 -4.14 18.94
CA ASP A 130 9.55 -4.38 19.88
C ASP A 130 8.83 -3.07 20.21
N ARG A 131 9.58 -1.98 20.40
CA ARG A 131 9.01 -0.64 20.56
C ARG A 131 8.22 -0.22 19.33
N TYR A 132 8.78 -0.44 18.14
CA TYR A 132 8.10 -0.15 16.88
C TYR A 132 6.79 -0.94 16.75
N ALA A 133 6.83 -2.25 17.01
CA ALA A 133 5.65 -3.12 16.91
C ALA A 133 4.55 -2.69 17.89
N ALA A 134 4.92 -2.36 19.13
CA ALA A 134 3.97 -1.88 20.14
C ALA A 134 3.33 -0.53 19.74
N ALA A 135 4.12 0.39 19.19
CA ALA A 135 3.65 1.71 18.77
C ALA A 135 2.79 1.68 17.50
N ALA A 136 3.06 0.74 16.58
CA ALA A 136 2.34 0.62 15.32
C ALA A 136 1.01 -0.15 15.44
N ALA A 137 0.87 -1.00 16.45
CA ALA A 137 -0.28 -1.88 16.64
C ALA A 137 -1.55 -1.12 17.03
N LEU A 138 -2.70 -1.65 16.60
CA LEU A 138 -4.02 -1.26 17.11
C LEU A 138 -4.54 -2.37 18.05
N PRO A 139 -5.29 -2.00 19.10
CA PRO A 139 -5.88 -2.98 20.01
C PRO A 139 -6.83 -3.92 19.25
N GLN A 140 -6.86 -5.19 19.66
CA GLN A 140 -7.81 -6.17 19.13
C GLN A 140 -9.14 -6.05 19.88
N THR A 141 -9.98 -5.11 19.46
CA THR A 141 -11.25 -4.75 20.10
C THR A 141 -12.25 -4.29 19.05
N ASP A 142 -13.55 -4.44 19.34
CA ASP A 142 -14.62 -3.88 18.52
C ASP A 142 -15.00 -2.46 18.95
N ASP A 143 -14.44 -1.94 20.06
CA ASP A 143 -14.66 -0.58 20.54
C ASP A 143 -14.03 0.46 19.58
N GLN A 144 -14.90 1.11 18.80
CA GLN A 144 -14.50 2.13 17.83
C GLN A 144 -13.84 3.35 18.48
N ALA A 145 -14.24 3.72 19.70
CA ALA A 145 -13.63 4.84 20.38
C ALA A 145 -12.20 4.52 20.85
N GLU A 146 -11.96 3.28 21.27
CA GLU A 146 -10.62 2.81 21.61
C GLU A 146 -9.71 2.72 20.37
N LEU A 147 -10.22 2.15 19.28
CA LEU A 147 -9.51 2.09 18.01
C LEU A 147 -9.18 3.47 17.44
N GLU A 148 -10.12 4.42 17.52
CA GLU A 148 -9.89 5.81 17.11
C GLU A 148 -8.77 6.44 17.94
N ARG A 149 -8.80 6.30 19.27
CA ARG A 149 -7.73 6.83 20.15
C ARG A 149 -6.37 6.23 19.79
N ALA A 150 -6.30 4.93 19.56
CA ALA A 150 -5.07 4.25 19.18
C ALA A 150 -4.57 4.70 17.79
N ALA A 151 -5.46 4.86 16.81
CA ALA A 151 -5.12 5.36 15.48
C ALA A 151 -4.58 6.78 15.51
N ARG A 152 -5.18 7.67 16.33
CA ARG A 152 -4.68 9.02 16.58
C ARG A 152 -3.30 9.02 17.22
N ALA A 153 -3.11 8.25 18.29
CA ALA A 153 -1.82 8.15 18.98
C ALA A 153 -0.70 7.66 18.05
N ARG A 154 -0.98 6.62 17.25
CA ARG A 154 -0.06 6.12 16.21
C ARG A 154 0.27 7.19 15.19
N ARG A 155 -0.74 7.90 14.67
CA ARG A 155 -0.55 8.97 13.70
C ARG A 155 0.30 10.11 14.25
N ASP A 156 -0.01 10.54 15.46
CA ASP A 156 0.64 11.70 16.07
C ASP A 156 2.12 11.39 16.38
N LEU A 157 2.44 10.15 16.80
CA LEU A 157 3.84 9.71 16.93
C LEU A 157 4.58 9.68 15.59
N ALA A 158 3.91 9.27 14.50
CA ALA A 158 4.51 9.32 13.16
C ALA A 158 4.75 10.77 12.68
N LEU A 159 3.94 11.73 13.15
CA LEU A 159 4.14 13.14 12.85
C LEU A 159 5.29 13.76 13.63
N GLU A 160 5.55 13.31 14.86
CA GLU A 160 6.74 13.70 15.62
C GLU A 160 8.01 13.29 14.87
N GLY A 161 8.15 12.01 14.52
CA GLY A 161 9.33 11.56 13.76
C GLY A 161 9.39 12.12 12.33
N TRP A 162 8.26 12.44 11.71
CA TRP A 162 8.23 13.18 10.44
C TRP A 162 8.80 14.59 10.55
N ALA A 163 8.48 15.32 11.63
CA ALA A 163 9.02 16.65 11.87
C ALA A 163 10.54 16.61 12.08
N GLU A 164 11.05 15.63 12.85
CA GLU A 164 12.47 15.38 13.03
C GLU A 164 13.17 15.04 11.70
N LEU A 165 12.58 14.13 10.92
CA LEU A 165 13.09 13.71 9.62
C LEU A 165 13.17 14.88 8.64
N ARG A 166 12.14 15.73 8.58
CA ARG A 166 12.15 16.93 7.71
C ARG A 166 13.25 17.90 8.10
N ALA A 167 13.37 18.21 9.39
CA ALA A 167 14.40 19.12 9.88
C ALA A 167 15.81 18.57 9.61
N HIS A 168 16.00 17.26 9.75
CA HIS A 168 17.26 16.61 9.40
C HIS A 168 17.51 16.68 7.89
N ALA A 169 16.53 16.36 7.05
CA ALA A 169 16.67 16.37 5.60
C ALA A 169 16.95 17.77 5.02
N GLU A 170 16.50 18.84 5.68
CA GLU A 170 16.86 20.22 5.33
C GLU A 170 18.34 20.52 5.57
N ALA A 171 18.96 19.89 6.57
CA ALA A 171 20.38 20.02 6.87
C ALA A 171 21.25 19.07 6.03
N ASP A 172 20.87 17.80 5.96
CA ASP A 172 21.52 16.75 5.18
C ASP A 172 20.50 15.69 4.72
N LEU A 173 20.05 15.83 3.47
CA LEU A 173 19.06 14.92 2.88
C LEU A 173 19.58 13.48 2.78
N VAL A 174 20.87 13.30 2.49
CA VAL A 174 21.42 11.96 2.24
C VAL A 174 21.52 11.21 3.57
N ASP A 175 22.07 11.85 4.60
CA ASP A 175 22.18 11.24 5.94
C ASP A 175 20.81 10.95 6.55
N ALA A 176 19.86 11.89 6.43
CA ALA A 176 18.49 11.71 6.92
C ALA A 176 17.79 10.48 6.29
N LEU A 177 17.92 10.31 4.98
CA LEU A 177 17.34 9.16 4.27
C LEU A 177 18.08 7.85 4.58
N ASP A 178 19.41 7.87 4.67
CA ASP A 178 20.20 6.67 4.98
C ASP A 178 19.85 6.10 6.36
N GLY A 179 19.72 6.97 7.37
CA GLY A 179 19.28 6.59 8.71
C GLY A 179 17.89 5.96 8.72
N LEU A 180 16.92 6.58 8.03
CA LEU A 180 15.55 6.06 7.94
C LEU A 180 15.51 4.72 7.19
N TYR A 181 16.17 4.63 6.04
CA TYR A 181 16.15 3.42 5.21
C TYR A 181 16.85 2.25 5.89
N SER A 182 17.95 2.50 6.60
CA SER A 182 18.64 1.50 7.40
C SER A 182 17.74 0.95 8.52
N ALA A 183 17.03 1.82 9.24
CA ALA A 183 16.09 1.40 10.26
C ALA A 183 14.89 0.64 9.68
N ALA A 184 14.30 1.14 8.59
CA ALA A 184 13.21 0.47 7.88
C ALA A 184 13.61 -0.93 7.41
N ALA A 185 14.80 -1.07 6.80
CA ALA A 185 15.33 -2.36 6.38
C ALA A 185 15.50 -3.33 7.57
N ALA A 186 16.03 -2.84 8.69
CA ALA A 186 16.16 -3.64 9.90
C ALA A 186 14.80 -4.09 10.46
N LEU A 187 13.77 -3.24 10.43
CA LEU A 187 12.42 -3.57 10.90
C LEU A 187 11.75 -4.64 10.03
N VAL A 188 11.94 -4.59 8.71
CA VAL A 188 11.24 -5.49 7.78
C VAL A 188 12.00 -6.77 7.45
N ALA A 189 13.31 -6.84 7.71
CA ALA A 189 14.15 -8.00 7.40
C ALA A 189 13.56 -9.37 7.81
N PRO A 190 12.90 -9.55 8.98
CA PRO A 190 12.31 -10.83 9.35
C PRO A 190 11.13 -11.29 8.48
N ARG A 191 10.58 -10.41 7.63
CA ARG A 191 9.37 -10.66 6.83
C ARG A 191 9.67 -11.07 5.38
N ILE A 192 10.93 -10.98 4.96
CA ILE A 192 11.33 -11.11 3.56
C ILE A 192 10.96 -12.47 2.95
N ASP A 193 11.07 -13.56 3.71
CA ASP A 193 10.71 -14.89 3.20
C ASP A 193 9.20 -14.99 2.94
N THR A 194 8.37 -14.52 3.87
CA THR A 194 6.91 -14.44 3.68
C THR A 194 6.55 -13.54 2.49
N TRP A 195 7.20 -12.39 2.33
CA TRP A 195 6.94 -11.52 1.18
C TRP A 195 7.33 -12.16 -0.14
N ARG A 196 8.41 -12.95 -0.15
CA ARG A 196 8.84 -13.69 -1.33
C ARG A 196 7.78 -14.70 -1.75
N GLU A 197 7.19 -15.43 -0.80
CA GLU A 197 6.08 -16.35 -1.07
C GLU A 197 4.86 -15.62 -1.65
N ILE A 198 4.45 -14.52 -1.03
CA ILE A 198 3.31 -13.71 -1.50
C ILE A 198 3.56 -13.19 -2.92
N TRP A 199 4.72 -12.60 -3.16
CA TRP A 199 5.09 -12.05 -4.47
C TRP A 199 5.16 -13.13 -5.55
N GLN A 200 5.76 -14.29 -5.23
CA GLN A 200 5.86 -15.42 -6.14
C GLN A 200 4.49 -15.97 -6.53
N ALA A 201 3.56 -16.09 -5.57
CA ALA A 201 2.22 -16.62 -5.81
C ALA A 201 1.31 -15.62 -6.54
N GLY A 202 1.49 -14.31 -6.34
CA GLY A 202 0.65 -13.27 -6.94
C GLY A 202 1.32 -12.60 -8.16
N PRO A 203 1.86 -11.37 -8.01
CA PRO A 203 2.34 -10.55 -9.13
C PRO A 203 3.34 -11.25 -10.05
N ALA A 204 4.31 -11.99 -9.50
CA ALA A 204 5.32 -12.67 -10.32
C ALA A 204 4.70 -13.77 -11.19
N ALA A 205 3.82 -14.58 -10.60
CA ALA A 205 3.11 -15.64 -11.32
C ALA A 205 2.19 -15.08 -12.42
N GLN A 206 1.53 -13.94 -12.18
CA GLN A 206 0.68 -13.31 -13.19
C GLN A 206 1.50 -12.69 -14.34
N SER A 207 2.64 -12.07 -14.03
CA SER A 207 3.57 -11.56 -15.04
C SER A 207 4.13 -12.68 -15.91
N ALA A 208 4.55 -13.80 -15.29
CA ALA A 208 5.04 -14.97 -16.01
C ALA A 208 3.97 -15.60 -16.92
N ALA A 209 2.71 -15.66 -16.46
CA ALA A 209 1.59 -16.17 -17.26
C ALA A 209 1.31 -15.30 -18.49
N THR A 210 1.47 -13.97 -18.37
CA THR A 210 1.42 -13.06 -19.52
C THR A 210 2.51 -13.40 -20.53
N GLY A 211 3.76 -13.63 -20.07
CA GLY A 211 4.86 -14.04 -20.94
C GLY A 211 4.57 -15.31 -21.74
N GLN A 212 4.08 -16.36 -21.07
CA GLN A 212 3.67 -17.62 -21.72
C GLN A 212 2.56 -17.40 -22.75
N THR A 213 1.60 -16.52 -22.44
CA THR A 213 0.52 -16.18 -23.36
C THR A 213 1.05 -15.50 -24.62
N LEU A 214 2.04 -14.61 -24.50
CA LEU A 214 2.69 -13.97 -25.66
C LEU A 214 3.39 -14.99 -26.57
N GLU A 215 4.06 -15.99 -26.01
CA GLU A 215 4.70 -17.07 -26.77
C GLU A 215 3.67 -17.92 -27.55
N LEU A 216 2.57 -18.31 -26.90
CA LEU A 216 1.48 -19.04 -27.55
C LEU A 216 0.84 -18.24 -28.68
N LEU A 217 0.57 -16.96 -28.44
CA LEU A 217 0.00 -16.06 -29.44
C LEU A 217 0.94 -15.85 -30.64
N ALA A 218 2.26 -15.75 -30.41
CA ALA A 218 3.26 -15.67 -31.47
C ALA A 218 3.26 -16.91 -32.37
N ALA A 219 2.88 -18.07 -31.82
CA ALA A 219 2.69 -19.32 -32.55
C ALA A 219 1.26 -19.53 -33.08
N ALA A 220 0.38 -18.51 -33.01
CA ALA A 220 -1.03 -18.57 -33.37
C ALA A 220 -1.84 -19.65 -32.62
N GLN A 221 -1.42 -19.99 -31.40
CA GLN A 221 -2.11 -20.94 -30.53
C GLN A 221 -3.08 -20.21 -29.59
N THR A 222 -4.31 -20.70 -29.51
CA THR A 222 -5.41 -20.06 -28.76
C THR A 222 -5.81 -20.81 -27.49
N ALA A 223 -5.11 -21.90 -27.15
CA ALA A 223 -5.48 -22.77 -26.04
C ALA A 223 -5.64 -22.02 -24.70
N SER A 224 -4.76 -21.04 -24.42
CA SER A 224 -4.83 -20.22 -23.19
C SER A 224 -6.08 -19.34 -23.13
N LEU A 225 -6.67 -18.95 -24.26
CA LEU A 225 -7.85 -18.08 -24.31
C LEU A 225 -9.12 -18.80 -23.85
N TYR A 226 -9.17 -20.13 -23.97
CA TYR A 226 -10.28 -20.94 -23.47
C TYR A 226 -10.34 -20.99 -21.93
N GLY A 227 -9.29 -20.55 -21.24
CA GLY A 227 -9.26 -20.33 -19.79
C GLY A 227 -9.70 -18.93 -19.34
N SER A 228 -10.32 -18.13 -20.22
CA SER A 228 -10.82 -16.79 -19.86
C SER A 228 -12.09 -16.85 -18.99
N GLY A 229 -12.31 -15.79 -18.20
CA GLY A 229 -13.48 -15.67 -17.33
C GLY A 229 -13.59 -14.30 -16.69
N VAL A 230 -14.59 -14.14 -15.80
CA VAL A 230 -14.85 -12.90 -15.05
C VAL A 230 -14.84 -13.23 -13.56
N ALA A 231 -14.05 -12.48 -12.79
CA ALA A 231 -14.09 -12.47 -11.34
C ALA A 231 -14.73 -11.17 -10.83
N GLN A 232 -15.44 -11.26 -9.71
CA GLN A 232 -16.03 -10.12 -9.02
C GLN A 232 -15.66 -10.19 -7.54
N LEU A 233 -15.40 -9.03 -6.95
CA LEU A 233 -15.19 -8.86 -5.52
C LEU A 233 -16.17 -7.83 -4.98
N ASP A 234 -16.86 -8.20 -3.91
CA ASP A 234 -17.61 -7.26 -3.08
C ASP A 234 -16.74 -6.82 -1.89
N PRO A 235 -16.89 -5.59 -1.39
CA PRO A 235 -16.14 -5.14 -0.22
C PRO A 235 -16.47 -6.01 0.99
N LEU A 236 -15.49 -6.22 1.87
CA LEU A 236 -15.72 -6.96 3.11
C LEU A 236 -16.80 -6.25 3.94
N PRO A 237 -17.79 -6.99 4.49
CA PRO A 237 -18.85 -6.39 5.29
C PRO A 237 -18.30 -5.87 6.62
N GLY A 238 -18.97 -4.88 7.18
CA GLY A 238 -18.64 -4.31 8.49
C GLY A 238 -18.25 -2.84 8.40
N LEU A 239 -17.67 -2.34 9.49
CA LEU A 239 -17.19 -0.96 9.57
C LEU A 239 -15.88 -0.80 8.82
N GLU A 240 -15.60 0.45 8.42
CA GLU A 240 -14.31 0.83 7.85
C GLU A 240 -13.17 0.49 8.84
N ARG A 241 -12.06 -0.03 8.29
CA ARG A 241 -10.88 -0.37 9.10
C ARG A 241 -10.00 0.87 9.33
N TRP A 242 -9.31 0.91 10.46
CA TRP A 242 -8.40 2.01 10.79
C TRP A 242 -7.01 1.81 10.15
N GLY A 243 -6.77 2.48 9.02
CA GLY A 243 -5.50 2.47 8.28
C GLY A 243 -4.49 3.50 8.78
N MET A 244 -3.36 3.64 8.09
CA MET A 244 -2.35 4.66 8.43
C MET A 244 -2.79 6.06 8.01
N CYS A 245 -3.40 6.19 6.82
CA CYS A 245 -3.86 7.48 6.29
C CYS A 245 -5.29 7.86 6.65
N GLY A 246 -6.12 6.88 7.02
CA GLY A 246 -7.55 7.09 7.14
C GLY A 246 -8.35 5.82 7.37
N ARG A 247 -9.66 5.92 7.13
CA ARG A 247 -10.63 4.82 7.23
C ARG A 247 -10.69 4.06 5.90
N LEU A 248 -10.61 2.74 5.97
CA LEU A 248 -10.47 1.86 4.81
C LEU A 248 -11.71 0.99 4.60
N THR A 249 -12.27 1.05 3.41
CA THR A 249 -13.08 -0.04 2.85
C THR A 249 -12.15 -0.95 2.03
N VAL A 250 -12.15 -2.24 2.35
CA VAL A 250 -11.23 -3.22 1.78
C VAL A 250 -11.99 -4.35 1.09
N TRP A 251 -11.36 -4.95 0.08
CA TRP A 251 -11.86 -6.14 -0.60
C TRP A 251 -11.11 -7.40 -0.14
N PRO A 252 -11.70 -8.60 -0.30
CA PRO A 252 -11.01 -9.85 -0.06
C PRO A 252 -9.70 -9.93 -0.84
N LYS A 253 -8.70 -10.59 -0.23
CA LYS A 253 -7.48 -10.99 -0.94
C LYS A 253 -7.82 -12.13 -1.90
N VAL A 254 -7.27 -12.05 -3.09
CA VAL A 254 -7.41 -13.01 -4.20
C VAL A 254 -6.09 -13.20 -4.91
#